data_AF-A0A9P7EMA7-F1
#
_entry.id   AF-A0A9P7EMA7-F1
#
_cell.length_a   1.000
_cell.length_b   1.000
_cell.length_c   1.000
_cell.angle_alpha   90.00
_cell.angle_beta   90.00
_cell.angle_gamma   90.00
#
_symmetry.space_group_name_H-M   'P 1'
#
loop_
_entity.id
_entity.type
_entity.pdbx_description
1 polymer ?
#
loop_
_entity_poly.entity_id
_entity_poly.type
_entity_poly.pdbx_seq_one_letter_code
_entity_poly.pdbx_strand_id
1 'polypeptide(L)'
;MDHFVDIFVTYQKRGKETDPGEIAKLDALLSQWTSPDSRGKRRADSDNDSFSIKCVGVFDTVGSVGLPEELTHKSPSVKSIFGFPNKELGEHIEHAYQALAINEIRLDFDCCKFAQTDGGRRKGQILKQCWFSGDHSDIGGGWQEHDLSDITLAWMVANIGDMLSIDIAYIFSLLDPVAPWGERHPHNPRTGIFALSKEHVRTLPTVTNNITHETIHPSVLRQKQSISFDPALVCKLLPLEEELQKKWPYIEGKHHEHKVDGAVYARSITFFYNRL
;
A
#
# COMPACT_ATOMS: atom_id res chain seq x y z
N MET A 1 -6.30 -9.47 19.90
CA MET A 1 -5.45 -8.51 19.16
C MET A 1 -4.71 -7.61 20.15
N ASP A 2 -4.44 -8.12 21.36
CA ASP A 2 -4.48 -7.28 22.57
C ASP A 2 -3.17 -6.53 22.82
N HIS A 3 -2.14 -6.86 22.04
CA HIS A 3 -0.81 -6.25 22.12
C HIS A 3 -0.48 -5.36 20.92
N PHE A 4 -1.40 -5.20 19.95
CA PHE A 4 -1.10 -4.43 18.74
C PHE A 4 -0.66 -2.99 19.07
N VAL A 5 -1.39 -2.33 19.95
CA VAL A 5 -1.08 -0.94 20.37
C VAL A 5 0.28 -0.89 21.07
N ASP A 6 0.55 -1.81 21.99
CA ASP A 6 1.82 -1.85 22.72
C ASP A 6 3.00 -2.11 21.77
N ILE A 7 2.87 -3.08 20.87
CA ILE A 7 3.87 -3.39 19.84
C ILE A 7 4.12 -2.17 18.95
N PHE A 8 3.05 -1.56 18.44
CA PHE A 8 3.13 -0.40 17.56
C PHE A 8 3.79 0.80 18.25
N VAL A 9 3.37 1.14 19.47
CA VAL A 9 3.95 2.24 20.25
C VAL A 9 5.42 1.94 20.61
N THR A 10 5.76 0.67 20.89
CA THR A 10 7.14 0.27 21.20
C THR A 10 8.03 0.41 19.99
N TYR A 11 7.56 -0.03 18.81
CA TYR A 11 8.24 0.24 17.54
C TYR A 11 8.40 1.75 17.32
N GLN A 12 7.34 2.55 17.49
CA GLN A 12 7.39 4.01 17.35
C GLN A 12 8.47 4.66 18.24
N LYS A 13 8.56 4.23 19.51
CA LYS A 13 9.61 4.69 20.43
C LYS A 13 10.98 4.21 19.98
N ARG A 14 11.12 2.93 19.62
CA ARG A 14 12.37 2.30 19.19
C ARG A 14 12.97 2.98 17.98
N GLY A 15 12.14 3.38 17.03
CA GLY A 15 12.60 4.13 15.88
C GLY A 15 12.98 5.56 16.23
N LYS A 16 12.37 6.24 17.19
CA LYS A 16 12.78 7.62 17.52
C LYS A 16 14.00 7.72 18.45
N GLU A 17 14.41 6.60 19.05
CA GLU A 17 15.45 6.56 20.06
C GLU A 17 16.86 6.55 19.46
N THR A 18 17.79 7.25 20.11
CA THR A 18 19.21 7.33 19.72
C THR A 18 20.15 6.81 20.80
N ASP A 19 19.68 6.71 22.05
CA ASP A 19 20.45 6.13 23.14
C ASP A 19 20.57 4.60 22.97
N PRO A 20 21.80 4.04 22.91
CA PRO A 20 22.00 2.60 22.73
C PRO A 20 21.38 1.75 23.85
N GLY A 21 21.31 2.26 25.08
CA GLY A 21 20.76 1.54 26.22
C GLY A 21 19.24 1.40 26.14
N GLU A 22 18.54 2.50 25.83
CA GLU A 22 17.09 2.49 25.59
C GLU A 22 16.71 1.71 24.33
N ILE A 23 17.51 1.81 23.26
CA ILE A 23 17.40 0.95 22.08
C ILE A 23 17.41 -0.54 22.48
N ALA A 24 18.39 -0.97 23.26
CA ALA A 24 18.51 -2.37 23.67
C ALA A 24 17.32 -2.82 24.53
N LYS A 25 16.79 -1.94 25.40
CA LYS A 25 15.59 -2.22 26.20
C LYS A 25 14.35 -2.39 25.32
N LEU A 26 14.16 -1.50 24.35
CA LEU A 26 13.04 -1.54 23.42
C LEU A 26 13.14 -2.76 22.50
N ASP A 27 14.34 -3.12 22.02
CA ASP A 27 14.58 -4.35 21.26
C ASP A 27 14.30 -5.60 22.11
N ALA A 28 14.69 -5.61 23.38
CA ALA A 28 14.38 -6.69 24.31
C ALA A 28 12.87 -6.81 24.55
N LEU A 29 12.15 -5.70 24.67
CA LEU A 29 10.67 -5.69 24.76
C LEU A 29 10.03 -6.23 23.48
N LEU A 30 10.53 -5.85 22.30
CA LEU A 30 10.00 -6.34 21.02
C LEU A 30 10.33 -7.81 20.78
N SER A 31 11.44 -8.32 21.33
CA SER A 31 11.92 -9.69 21.12
C SER A 31 10.88 -10.77 21.44
N GLN A 32 9.95 -10.50 22.37
CA GLN A 32 8.87 -11.43 22.70
C GLN A 32 7.95 -11.75 21.49
N TRP A 33 7.90 -10.87 20.48
CA TRP A 33 7.14 -11.05 19.25
C TRP A 33 8.01 -11.18 17.99
N THR A 34 9.26 -10.70 18.03
CA THR A 34 10.14 -10.64 16.85
C THR A 34 11.26 -11.66 16.86
N SER A 35 11.59 -12.25 18.02
CA SER A 35 12.61 -13.31 18.12
C SER A 35 12.24 -14.50 17.22
N PRO A 36 13.25 -15.21 16.66
CA PRO A 36 13.04 -16.49 15.97
C PRO A 36 12.20 -17.47 16.81
N ASP A 37 12.39 -17.47 18.12
CA ASP A 37 11.68 -18.32 19.07
C ASP A 37 10.41 -17.67 19.63
N SER A 38 9.93 -16.56 19.08
CA SER A 38 8.69 -15.95 19.59
C SER A 38 7.49 -16.89 19.36
N ARG A 39 6.46 -16.79 20.21
CA ARG A 39 5.25 -17.61 20.07
C ARG A 39 4.59 -17.43 18.70
N GLY A 40 4.62 -16.21 18.16
CA GLY A 40 4.12 -15.89 16.82
C GLY A 40 4.92 -16.63 15.74
N LYS A 41 6.25 -16.53 15.77
CA LYS A 41 7.13 -17.24 14.82
C LYS A 41 7.04 -18.75 14.93
N ARG A 42 7.03 -19.32 16.15
CA ARG A 42 6.87 -20.78 16.35
C ARG A 42 5.50 -21.30 15.90
N ARG A 43 4.44 -20.51 16.04
CA ARG A 43 3.11 -20.87 15.51
C ARG A 43 3.08 -20.82 13.99
N ALA A 44 3.73 -19.81 13.43
CA ALA A 44 3.87 -19.62 11.98
C ALA A 44 5.14 -20.29 11.43
N ASP A 45 5.67 -21.30 12.13
CA ASP A 45 6.98 -21.88 11.84
C ASP A 45 6.98 -22.48 10.42
N SER A 46 7.62 -21.74 9.52
CA SER A 46 7.78 -22.08 8.11
C SER A 46 8.82 -23.16 7.87
N ASP A 47 9.68 -23.42 8.86
CA ASP A 47 10.90 -24.21 8.67
C ASP A 47 10.62 -25.72 8.68
N ASN A 48 9.39 -26.10 9.05
CA ASN A 48 8.86 -27.46 8.92
C ASN A 48 7.75 -27.58 7.85
N ASP A 49 7.59 -26.59 6.97
CA ASP A 49 6.61 -26.61 5.85
C ASP A 49 5.14 -26.84 6.28
N SER A 50 4.83 -26.66 7.58
CA SER A 50 3.53 -27.03 8.16
C SER A 50 2.45 -25.96 8.02
N PHE A 51 2.82 -24.75 7.59
CA PHE A 51 1.94 -23.60 7.48
C PHE A 51 2.25 -22.78 6.22
N SER A 52 1.21 -22.45 5.47
CA SER A 52 1.28 -21.50 4.35
C SER A 52 0.32 -20.34 4.57
N ILE A 53 0.70 -19.17 4.07
CA ILE A 53 -0.20 -18.02 3.89
C ILE A 53 -0.66 -18.04 2.44
N LYS A 54 -1.95 -18.28 2.22
CA LYS A 54 -2.50 -18.39 0.88
C LYS A 54 -2.33 -17.11 0.06
N CYS A 55 -2.55 -15.95 0.69
CA CYS A 55 -2.46 -14.67 0.01
C CYS A 55 -2.10 -13.53 0.99
N VAL A 56 -1.25 -12.61 0.53
CA VAL A 56 -1.01 -11.30 1.14
C VAL A 56 -1.33 -10.23 0.09
N GLY A 57 -2.38 -9.44 0.34
CA GLY A 57 -2.73 -8.27 -0.46
C GLY A 57 -2.52 -7.00 0.34
N VAL A 58 -1.73 -6.06 -0.18
CA VAL A 58 -1.43 -4.78 0.48
C VAL A 58 -1.57 -3.60 -0.48
N PHE A 59 -1.93 -2.45 0.07
CA PHE A 59 -2.01 -1.19 -0.65
C PHE A 59 -0.91 -0.26 -0.14
N ASP A 60 -0.03 0.13 -1.06
CA ASP A 60 1.00 1.15 -0.91
C ASP A 60 1.81 1.09 0.39
N THR A 61 2.34 -0.08 0.73
CA THR A 61 3.16 -0.30 1.94
C THR A 61 4.25 0.77 2.06
N VAL A 62 4.25 1.53 3.15
CA VAL A 62 5.28 2.54 3.42
C VAL A 62 6.42 1.97 4.25
N GLY A 63 7.65 2.31 3.86
CA GLY A 63 8.86 1.91 4.58
C GLY A 63 9.12 2.73 5.83
N SER A 64 8.28 3.70 6.18
CA SER A 64 8.49 4.59 7.32
C SER A 64 7.23 4.65 8.20
N VAL A 65 7.38 4.38 9.49
CA VAL A 65 6.35 4.58 10.52
C VAL A 65 6.71 5.82 11.32
N GLY A 66 6.36 7.02 10.83
CA GLY A 66 6.74 8.26 11.50
C GLY A 66 5.69 9.35 11.36
N LEU A 67 5.58 10.21 12.38
CA LEU A 67 5.02 11.54 12.18
C LEU A 67 6.05 12.36 11.38
N PRO A 68 5.61 13.31 10.54
CA PRO A 68 6.49 14.15 9.74
C PRO A 68 7.63 14.75 10.58
N GLU A 69 8.84 14.77 10.01
CA GLU A 69 10.05 15.33 10.64
C GLU A 69 9.78 16.78 11.14
N GLU A 70 8.91 17.51 10.45
CA GLU A 70 8.57 18.91 10.74
C GLU A 70 7.67 19.10 11.98
N LEU A 71 6.92 18.07 12.40
CA LEU A 71 6.14 18.09 13.66
C LEU A 71 6.98 17.68 14.86
N THR A 72 8.12 17.04 14.63
CA THR A 72 9.10 16.69 15.65
C THR A 72 10.22 17.73 15.64
N HIS A 73 10.07 18.80 16.41
CA HIS A 73 11.20 19.69 16.72
C HIS A 73 12.32 18.90 17.42
N LYS A 74 13.24 18.30 16.66
CA LYS A 74 14.63 17.95 17.02
C LYS A 74 15.35 17.20 15.88
N SER A 75 16.41 17.87 15.39
CA SER A 75 17.57 17.38 14.64
C SER A 75 17.38 16.96 13.16
N PRO A 76 18.19 17.49 12.22
CA PRO A 76 18.20 17.15 10.78
C PRO A 76 18.80 15.75 10.49
N SER A 77 18.71 14.82 11.45
CA SER A 77 19.38 13.52 11.43
C SER A 77 18.43 12.35 11.59
N VAL A 78 17.11 12.58 11.57
CA VAL A 78 16.08 11.53 11.62
C VAL A 78 16.04 10.83 10.27
N LYS A 79 17.09 10.08 9.95
CA LYS A 79 17.12 9.15 8.82
C LYS A 79 16.09 8.06 9.08
N SER A 80 14.93 8.11 8.41
CA SER A 80 14.13 6.93 8.02
C SER A 80 14.19 5.76 9.03
N ILE A 81 13.65 5.95 10.23
CA ILE A 81 13.97 5.04 11.36
C ILE A 81 13.08 3.79 11.41
N PHE A 82 12.42 3.47 10.29
CA PHE A 82 11.42 2.41 10.20
C PHE A 82 11.46 1.59 8.92
N GLY A 83 12.52 1.73 8.11
CA GLY A 83 12.69 0.90 6.93
C GLY A 83 12.53 -0.55 7.36
N PHE A 84 11.53 -1.28 6.83
CA PHE A 84 11.55 -2.74 6.88
C PHE A 84 12.91 -3.13 6.29
N PRO A 85 13.91 -3.52 7.13
CA PRO A 85 15.27 -3.68 6.62
C PRO A 85 15.28 -4.86 5.65
N ASN A 86 14.38 -5.81 5.92
CA ASN A 86 14.09 -6.91 5.04
C ASN A 86 12.86 -6.62 4.17
N LYS A 87 13.10 -6.47 2.87
CA LYS A 87 12.08 -6.39 1.82
C LYS A 87 11.71 -7.76 1.26
N GLU A 88 12.41 -8.82 1.70
CA GLU A 88 12.19 -10.18 1.24
C GLU A 88 10.82 -10.69 1.66
N LEU A 89 10.11 -11.21 0.67
CA LEU A 89 8.84 -11.87 0.87
C LEU A 89 9.09 -13.26 1.46
N GLY A 90 8.41 -13.59 2.57
CA GLY A 90 8.55 -14.89 3.21
C GLY A 90 8.16 -16.05 2.30
N GLU A 91 8.95 -17.12 2.30
CA GLU A 91 8.75 -18.28 1.39
C GLU A 91 7.48 -19.10 1.66
N HIS A 92 6.83 -18.87 2.80
CA HIS A 92 5.56 -19.49 3.18
C HIS A 92 4.34 -18.78 2.58
N ILE A 93 4.53 -17.64 1.90
CA ILE A 93 3.47 -16.91 1.20
C ILE A 93 3.33 -17.50 -0.21
N GLU A 94 2.14 -17.95 -0.59
CA GLU A 94 1.90 -18.49 -1.93
C GLU A 94 1.64 -17.37 -2.96
N HIS A 95 0.84 -16.37 -2.59
CA HIS A 95 0.48 -15.25 -3.45
C HIS A 95 0.68 -13.90 -2.74
N ALA A 96 1.34 -12.96 -3.39
CA ALA A 96 1.52 -11.61 -2.90
C ALA A 96 1.16 -10.57 -3.96
N TYR A 97 0.31 -9.63 -3.58
CA TYR A 97 -0.18 -8.55 -4.43
C TYR A 97 0.03 -7.21 -3.73
N GLN A 98 0.65 -6.26 -4.42
CA GLN A 98 0.90 -4.92 -3.90
C GLN A 98 0.48 -3.87 -4.94
N ALA A 99 -0.49 -3.03 -4.58
CA ALA A 99 -0.80 -1.83 -5.35
C ALA A 99 0.12 -0.68 -4.90
N LEU A 100 0.70 0.08 -5.82
CA LEU A 100 1.70 1.13 -5.55
C LEU A 100 1.26 2.49 -6.10
N ALA A 101 1.46 3.55 -5.32
CA ALA A 101 1.10 4.92 -5.68
C ALA A 101 2.19 5.61 -6.50
N ILE A 102 1.86 6.13 -7.69
CA ILE A 102 2.81 6.91 -8.51
C ILE A 102 2.95 8.34 -7.98
N ASN A 103 1.85 8.95 -7.54
CA ASN A 103 1.76 10.38 -7.22
C ASN A 103 1.89 10.69 -5.71
N GLU A 104 2.33 9.72 -4.91
CA GLU A 104 2.70 9.98 -3.52
C GLU A 104 4.05 10.71 -3.47
N ILE A 105 4.01 11.98 -3.10
CA ILE A 105 5.17 12.87 -3.09
C ILE A 105 5.77 13.11 -1.70
N ARG A 106 5.13 12.64 -0.62
CA ARG A 106 5.66 12.85 0.73
C ARG A 106 6.85 11.92 0.96
N LEU A 107 7.99 12.48 1.32
CA LEU A 107 9.23 11.72 1.53
C LEU A 107 9.07 10.61 2.59
N ASP A 108 8.31 10.87 3.65
CA ASP A 108 8.04 9.90 4.73
C ASP A 108 7.06 8.79 4.31
N PHE A 109 6.59 8.80 3.06
CA PHE A 109 5.71 7.79 2.48
C PHE A 109 6.39 7.11 1.29
N ASP A 110 7.72 6.94 1.30
CA ASP A 110 8.36 6.13 0.26
C ASP A 110 7.95 4.65 0.36
N CYS A 111 7.74 4.04 -0.79
CA CYS A 111 7.16 2.70 -0.87
C CYS A 111 8.17 1.61 -0.51
N CYS A 112 7.74 0.66 0.31
CA CYS A 112 8.46 -0.56 0.61
C CYS A 112 7.99 -1.69 -0.32
N LYS A 113 8.70 -1.84 -1.44
CA LYS A 113 8.47 -2.92 -2.41
C LYS A 113 8.90 -4.27 -1.88
N PHE A 114 8.14 -5.32 -2.18
CA PHE A 114 8.55 -6.69 -1.91
C PHE A 114 9.69 -7.15 -2.84
N ALA A 115 10.51 -8.07 -2.36
CA ALA A 115 11.52 -8.78 -3.12
C ALA A 115 11.30 -10.28 -3.00
N GLN A 116 11.08 -10.96 -4.12
CA GLN A 116 10.94 -12.41 -4.13
C GLN A 116 12.30 -13.09 -3.98
N THR A 117 12.41 -14.03 -3.04
CA THR A 117 13.61 -14.86 -2.86
C THR A 117 13.63 -16.05 -3.83
N ASP A 118 14.79 -16.66 -4.03
CA ASP A 118 14.90 -17.87 -4.84
C ASP A 118 14.15 -19.06 -4.23
N GLY A 119 14.05 -19.15 -2.91
CA GLY A 119 13.28 -20.21 -2.25
C GLY A 119 11.78 -20.04 -2.47
N GLY A 120 11.25 -18.82 -2.33
CA GLY A 120 9.86 -18.51 -2.70
C GLY A 120 9.57 -18.85 -4.16
N ARG A 121 10.48 -18.49 -5.07
CA ARG A 121 10.36 -18.82 -6.50
C ARG A 121 10.31 -20.32 -6.76
N ARG A 122 11.18 -21.11 -6.11
CA ARG A 122 11.18 -22.59 -6.22
C ARG A 122 9.89 -23.22 -5.70
N LYS A 123 9.24 -22.60 -4.71
CA LYS A 123 7.93 -23.02 -4.18
C LYS A 123 6.74 -22.56 -5.03
N GLY A 124 6.98 -21.91 -6.17
CA GLY A 124 5.91 -21.43 -7.06
C GLY A 124 5.21 -20.17 -6.56
N GLN A 125 5.82 -19.41 -5.64
CA GLN A 125 5.27 -18.16 -5.13
C GLN A 125 5.00 -17.16 -6.27
N ILE A 126 3.81 -16.56 -6.26
CA ILE A 126 3.41 -15.51 -7.20
C ILE A 126 3.54 -14.15 -6.51
N LEU A 127 4.32 -13.24 -7.11
CA LEU A 127 4.42 -11.84 -6.69
C LEU A 127 3.97 -10.94 -7.85
N LYS A 128 3.04 -10.01 -7.58
CA LYS A 128 2.67 -8.93 -8.50
C LYS A 128 2.69 -7.60 -7.77
N GLN A 129 3.45 -6.64 -8.29
CA GLN A 129 3.47 -5.27 -7.78
C GLN A 129 3.03 -4.33 -8.90
N CYS A 130 1.89 -3.66 -8.75
CA CYS A 130 1.29 -2.89 -9.82
C CYS A 130 1.19 -1.41 -9.43
N TRP A 131 1.73 -0.53 -10.28
CA TRP A 131 1.72 0.91 -10.10
C TRP A 131 0.45 1.53 -10.68
N PHE A 132 -0.16 2.43 -9.91
CA PHE A 132 -1.39 3.15 -10.23
C PHE A 132 -1.20 4.66 -10.05
N SER A 133 -1.94 5.44 -10.82
CA SER A 133 -2.02 6.89 -10.61
C SER A 133 -2.78 7.21 -9.34
N GLY A 134 -2.28 8.18 -8.57
CA GLY A 134 -2.80 8.51 -7.25
C GLY A 134 -1.72 8.60 -6.18
N ASP A 135 -2.05 9.26 -5.06
CA ASP A 135 -1.28 9.23 -3.81
C ASP A 135 -1.58 7.98 -2.95
N HIS A 136 -1.00 7.89 -1.75
CA HIS A 136 -1.21 6.76 -0.84
C HIS A 136 -2.69 6.48 -0.54
N SER A 137 -3.52 7.52 -0.40
CA SER A 137 -4.96 7.41 -0.10
C SER A 137 -5.81 7.23 -1.36
N ASP A 138 -5.33 7.65 -2.53
CA ASP A 138 -5.91 7.24 -3.82
C ASP A 138 -5.71 5.75 -4.10
N ILE A 139 -4.65 5.13 -3.56
CA ILE A 139 -4.40 3.70 -3.76
C ILE A 139 -5.03 2.86 -2.65
N GLY A 140 -4.92 3.28 -1.39
CA GLY A 140 -5.42 2.55 -0.22
C GLY A 140 -6.85 2.91 0.22
N GLY A 141 -7.43 3.97 -0.34
CA GLY A 141 -8.70 4.55 0.10
C GLY A 141 -8.53 5.57 1.22
N GLY A 142 -9.42 6.57 1.27
CA GLY A 142 -9.42 7.62 2.30
C GLY A 142 -9.90 8.99 1.83
N TRP A 143 -9.92 9.19 0.51
CA TRP A 143 -10.57 10.34 -0.12
C TRP A 143 -12.08 10.14 -0.27
N GLN A 144 -12.82 11.26 -0.29
CA GLN A 144 -14.26 11.23 -0.53
C GLN A 144 -14.57 10.86 -1.98
N GLU A 145 -13.78 11.38 -2.92
CA GLU A 145 -13.84 11.02 -4.34
C GLU A 145 -12.89 9.85 -4.53
N HIS A 146 -13.42 8.63 -4.62
CA HIS A 146 -12.65 7.40 -4.44
C HIS A 146 -12.44 6.61 -5.75
N ASP A 147 -12.62 7.25 -6.91
CA ASP A 147 -12.48 6.65 -8.24
C ASP A 147 -11.16 5.86 -8.42
N LEU A 148 -10.05 6.44 -7.97
CA LEU A 148 -8.72 5.82 -8.10
C LEU A 148 -8.57 4.60 -7.18
N SER A 149 -9.10 4.67 -5.96
CA SER A 149 -9.06 3.55 -5.01
C SER A 149 -10.03 2.44 -5.36
N ASP A 150 -11.12 2.75 -6.06
CA ASP A 150 -12.02 1.73 -6.60
C ASP A 150 -11.33 0.90 -7.67
N ILE A 151 -10.51 1.53 -8.52
CA ILE A 151 -9.73 0.84 -9.55
C ILE A 151 -8.68 -0.08 -8.89
N THR A 152 -7.98 0.39 -7.86
CA THR A 152 -6.97 -0.44 -7.17
C THR A 152 -7.61 -1.58 -6.38
N LEU A 153 -8.76 -1.33 -5.76
CA LEU A 153 -9.56 -2.36 -5.08
C LEU A 153 -10.05 -3.40 -6.08
N ALA A 154 -10.54 -3.00 -7.25
CA ALA A 154 -10.96 -3.90 -8.30
C ALA A 154 -9.82 -4.80 -8.79
N TRP A 155 -8.62 -4.23 -8.99
CA TRP A 155 -7.42 -5.01 -9.32
C TRP A 155 -7.08 -6.03 -8.22
N MET A 156 -7.14 -5.62 -6.96
CA MET A 156 -6.88 -6.52 -5.83
C MET A 156 -7.89 -7.67 -5.78
N VAL A 157 -9.19 -7.35 -5.87
CA VAL A 157 -10.30 -8.31 -5.90
C VAL A 157 -10.14 -9.28 -7.07
N ALA A 158 -9.80 -8.78 -8.25
CA ALA A 158 -9.59 -9.60 -9.44
C ALA A 158 -8.43 -10.59 -9.28
N ASN A 159 -7.39 -10.23 -8.54
CA ASN A 159 -6.27 -11.12 -8.24
C ASN A 159 -6.59 -12.19 -7.19
N ILE A 160 -7.50 -11.91 -6.26
CA ILE A 160 -7.82 -12.81 -5.13
C ILE A 160 -9.16 -13.53 -5.25
N GLY A 161 -9.94 -13.28 -6.31
CA GLY A 161 -11.30 -13.82 -6.48
C GLY A 161 -11.38 -15.35 -6.46
N ASP A 162 -10.32 -16.04 -6.87
CA ASP A 162 -10.23 -17.51 -6.82
C ASP A 162 -9.90 -18.06 -5.41
N MET A 163 -9.57 -17.17 -4.46
CA MET A 163 -9.12 -17.51 -3.11
C MET A 163 -10.10 -17.06 -2.03
N LEU A 164 -10.85 -15.99 -2.27
CA LEU A 164 -11.81 -15.43 -1.33
C LEU A 164 -13.16 -15.24 -2.01
N SER A 165 -14.23 -15.69 -1.37
CA SER A 165 -15.59 -15.35 -1.81
C SER A 165 -15.86 -13.88 -1.51
N ILE A 166 -16.00 -13.08 -2.57
CA ILE A 166 -16.24 -11.63 -2.49
C ILE A 166 -17.59 -11.34 -3.12
N ASP A 167 -18.40 -10.53 -2.43
CA ASP A 167 -19.65 -10.01 -2.98
C ASP A 167 -19.34 -8.93 -4.02
N ILE A 168 -19.18 -9.36 -5.27
CA ILE A 168 -18.89 -8.47 -6.40
C ILE A 168 -20.05 -7.48 -6.64
N ALA A 169 -21.30 -7.89 -6.40
CA ALA A 169 -22.44 -7.00 -6.57
C ALA A 169 -22.40 -5.85 -5.55
N TYR A 170 -22.03 -6.15 -4.30
CA TYR A 170 -21.79 -5.13 -3.29
C TYR A 170 -20.68 -4.16 -3.70
N ILE A 171 -19.52 -4.66 -4.15
CA ILE A 171 -18.41 -3.79 -4.61
C ILE A 171 -18.87 -2.86 -5.73
N PHE A 172 -19.59 -3.37 -6.74
CA PHE A 172 -20.08 -2.56 -7.85
C PHE A 172 -21.14 -1.54 -7.40
N SER A 173 -21.92 -1.84 -6.36
CA SER A 173 -22.92 -0.92 -5.81
C SER A 173 -22.33 0.29 -5.08
N LEU A 174 -21.07 0.21 -4.66
CA LEU A 174 -20.36 1.28 -3.97
C LEU A 174 -19.75 2.32 -4.92
N LEU A 175 -19.67 2.02 -6.22
CA LEU A 175 -19.06 2.92 -7.20
C LEU A 175 -19.87 4.22 -7.34
N ASP A 176 -19.21 5.35 -7.14
CA ASP A 176 -19.78 6.69 -7.32
C ASP A 176 -18.77 7.62 -8.01
N PRO A 177 -18.33 7.29 -9.25
CA PRO A 177 -17.21 7.98 -9.87
C PRO A 177 -17.56 9.38 -10.32
N VAL A 178 -16.66 10.32 -10.04
CA VAL A 178 -16.77 11.72 -10.46
C VAL A 178 -16.06 12.00 -11.79
N ALA A 179 -15.36 11.02 -12.35
CA ALA A 179 -14.68 11.10 -13.64
C ALA A 179 -14.82 9.82 -14.48
N PRO A 180 -14.55 9.87 -15.80
CA PRO A 180 -14.38 8.67 -16.62
C PRO A 180 -13.31 7.72 -16.05
N TRP A 181 -13.42 6.44 -16.38
CA TRP A 181 -12.53 5.40 -15.84
C TRP A 181 -11.05 5.75 -16.04
N GLY A 182 -10.31 5.83 -14.93
CA GLY A 182 -8.89 6.15 -14.90
C GLY A 182 -8.54 7.63 -15.16
N GLU A 183 -9.51 8.51 -15.40
CA GLU A 183 -9.28 9.93 -15.71
C GLU A 183 -9.40 10.87 -14.49
N ARG A 184 -9.79 10.35 -13.31
CA ARG A 184 -9.77 11.14 -12.07
C ARG A 184 -8.34 11.63 -11.82
N HIS A 185 -8.18 12.94 -11.66
CA HIS A 185 -6.88 13.51 -11.30
C HIS A 185 -6.44 13.01 -9.90
N PRO A 186 -5.16 12.68 -9.69
CA PRO A 186 -4.64 12.37 -8.36
C PRO A 186 -4.93 13.49 -7.37
N HIS A 187 -5.25 13.13 -6.13
CA HIS A 187 -5.38 14.11 -5.06
C HIS A 187 -4.01 14.66 -4.65
N ASN A 188 -4.03 15.79 -3.92
CA ASN A 188 -2.81 16.32 -3.32
C ASN A 188 -2.62 15.69 -1.92
N PRO A 189 -1.58 14.86 -1.70
CA PRO A 189 -1.36 14.23 -0.40
C PRO A 189 -0.90 15.19 0.69
N ARG A 190 -0.44 16.40 0.33
CA ARG A 190 0.09 17.41 1.26
C ARG A 190 -1.04 18.30 1.79
N THR A 191 -1.96 17.71 2.53
CA THR A 191 -3.09 18.41 3.16
C THR A 191 -2.99 18.38 4.69
N GLY A 192 -3.62 19.34 5.37
CA GLY A 192 -3.67 19.41 6.83
C GLY A 192 -2.27 19.41 7.46
N ILE A 193 -2.04 18.49 8.40
CA ILE A 193 -0.75 18.36 9.11
C ILE A 193 0.42 17.93 8.21
N PHE A 194 0.15 17.42 7.00
CA PHE A 194 1.16 16.98 6.04
C PHE A 194 1.51 18.06 5.01
N ALA A 195 0.94 19.26 5.11
CA ALA A 195 1.18 20.36 4.16
C ALA A 195 2.65 20.81 4.08
N LEU A 196 3.46 20.52 5.11
CA LEU A 196 4.87 20.91 5.19
C LEU A 196 5.85 19.77 4.91
N SER A 197 5.38 18.56 4.60
CA SER A 197 6.25 17.40 4.36
C SER A 197 7.26 17.67 3.23
N LYS A 198 8.49 17.20 3.35
CA LYS A 198 9.44 17.19 2.22
C LYS A 198 8.90 16.40 1.04
N GLU A 199 9.23 16.87 -0.16
CA GLU A 199 8.81 16.25 -1.41
C GLU A 199 9.87 15.30 -1.99
N HIS A 200 9.40 14.26 -2.64
CA HIS A 200 10.18 13.30 -3.42
C HIS A 200 9.33 12.78 -4.59
N VAL A 201 9.96 12.34 -5.67
CA VAL A 201 9.28 11.66 -6.79
C VAL A 201 9.74 10.22 -6.82
N ARG A 202 8.80 9.29 -6.64
CA ARG A 202 9.09 7.85 -6.65
C ARG A 202 9.70 7.41 -7.99
N THR A 203 10.64 6.48 -7.91
CA THR A 203 11.29 5.92 -9.11
C THR A 203 10.48 4.75 -9.66
N LEU A 204 9.90 4.96 -10.84
CA LEU A 204 9.16 3.91 -11.55
C LEU A 204 10.12 2.91 -12.23
N PRO A 205 9.70 1.65 -12.42
CA PRO A 205 10.46 0.68 -13.19
C PRO A 205 10.62 1.16 -14.63
N THR A 206 11.82 0.99 -15.18
CA THR A 206 12.13 1.24 -16.60
C THR A 206 12.20 -0.04 -17.42
N VAL A 207 12.33 -1.20 -16.76
CA VAL A 207 12.38 -2.53 -17.36
C VAL A 207 11.78 -3.54 -16.39
N THR A 208 11.38 -4.71 -16.90
CA THR A 208 10.87 -5.80 -16.06
C THR A 208 11.97 -6.32 -15.13
N ASN A 209 11.62 -6.59 -13.87
CA ASN A 209 12.54 -7.11 -12.87
C ASN A 209 11.99 -8.42 -12.29
N ASN A 210 12.75 -9.51 -12.38
CA ASN A 210 12.33 -10.84 -11.92
C ASN A 210 12.33 -11.01 -10.39
N ILE A 211 12.80 -10.02 -9.63
CA ILE A 211 12.77 -9.99 -8.17
C ILE A 211 11.53 -9.24 -7.68
N THR A 212 11.22 -8.08 -8.27
CA THR A 212 10.12 -7.23 -7.82
C THR A 212 8.83 -7.43 -8.62
N HIS A 213 8.89 -7.90 -9.87
CA HIS A 213 7.71 -8.16 -10.71
C HIS A 213 6.78 -6.94 -10.85
N GLU A 214 7.39 -5.76 -11.02
CA GLU A 214 6.67 -4.50 -11.13
C GLU A 214 6.02 -4.33 -12.51
N THR A 215 4.77 -3.87 -12.53
CA THR A 215 3.99 -3.52 -13.74
C THR A 215 3.29 -2.18 -13.58
N ILE A 216 2.86 -1.58 -14.68
CA ILE A 216 2.04 -0.35 -14.71
C ILE A 216 0.60 -0.74 -15.06
N HIS A 217 -0.38 -0.23 -14.31
CA HIS A 217 -1.78 -0.50 -14.60
C HIS A 217 -2.28 0.30 -15.84
N PRO A 218 -3.13 -0.26 -16.72
CA PRO A 218 -3.67 0.47 -17.88
C PRO A 218 -4.41 1.77 -17.57
N SER A 219 -4.96 1.94 -16.36
CA SER A 219 -5.59 3.20 -15.97
C SER A 219 -4.62 4.38 -15.96
N VAL A 220 -3.31 4.13 -15.77
CA VAL A 220 -2.27 5.18 -15.79
C VAL A 220 -2.21 5.87 -17.16
N LEU A 221 -2.52 5.16 -18.25
CA LEU A 221 -2.54 5.71 -19.60
C LEU A 221 -3.71 6.69 -19.84
N ARG A 222 -4.68 6.75 -18.93
CA ARG A 222 -5.82 7.66 -18.99
C ARG A 222 -5.51 9.02 -18.36
N GLN A 223 -4.40 9.12 -17.63
CA GLN A 223 -3.98 10.39 -17.03
C GLN A 223 -3.47 11.36 -18.08
N LYS A 224 -3.81 12.64 -17.90
CA LYS A 224 -3.29 13.74 -18.74
C LYS A 224 -1.84 14.10 -18.41
N GLN A 225 -1.37 13.74 -17.22
CA GLN A 225 0.01 14.00 -16.81
C GLN A 225 0.96 13.04 -17.55
N SER A 226 2.00 13.59 -18.19
CA SER A 226 3.03 12.78 -18.81
C SER A 226 3.86 12.11 -17.72
N ILE A 227 3.67 10.80 -17.54
CA ILE A 227 4.47 9.94 -16.68
C ILE A 227 5.36 9.11 -17.60
N SER A 228 6.68 9.21 -17.42
CA SER A 228 7.64 8.44 -18.22
C SER A 228 7.82 7.05 -17.63
N PHE A 229 7.48 6.02 -18.39
CA PHE A 229 7.74 4.61 -18.09
C PHE A 229 7.84 3.83 -19.41
N ASP A 230 8.39 2.62 -19.37
CA ASP A 230 8.43 1.73 -20.53
C ASP A 230 7.01 1.16 -20.79
N PRO A 231 6.39 1.41 -21.97
CA PRO A 231 5.09 0.86 -22.32
C PRO A 231 4.99 -0.67 -22.22
N ALA A 232 6.12 -1.39 -22.33
CA ALA A 232 6.15 -2.85 -22.16
C ALA A 232 5.80 -3.31 -20.73
N LEU A 233 5.85 -2.41 -19.76
CA LEU A 233 5.48 -2.68 -18.37
C LEU A 233 3.97 -2.59 -18.12
N VAL A 234 3.19 -2.11 -19.09
CA VAL A 234 1.73 -2.03 -18.95
C VAL A 234 1.15 -3.44 -18.93
N CYS A 235 0.53 -3.82 -17.81
CA CYS A 235 -0.12 -5.11 -17.68
C CYS A 235 -1.46 -5.15 -18.43
N LYS A 236 -2.02 -6.36 -18.58
CA LYS A 236 -3.39 -6.52 -19.11
C LYS A 236 -4.39 -6.43 -17.97
N LEU A 237 -5.56 -5.87 -18.25
CA LEU A 237 -6.69 -5.94 -17.32
C LEU A 237 -7.11 -7.40 -17.12
N LEU A 238 -7.43 -7.75 -15.88
CA LEU A 238 -8.08 -9.03 -15.56
C LEU A 238 -9.57 -8.96 -15.92
N PRO A 239 -10.25 -10.10 -16.13
CA PRO A 239 -11.65 -10.13 -16.57
C PRO A 239 -12.59 -9.26 -15.73
N LEU A 240 -12.45 -9.29 -14.40
CA LEU A 240 -13.26 -8.46 -13.51
C LEU A 240 -13.00 -6.95 -13.71
N GLU A 241 -11.74 -6.57 -13.96
CA GLU A 241 -11.37 -5.18 -14.21
C GLU A 241 -11.92 -4.70 -15.56
N GLU A 242 -11.92 -5.56 -16.59
CA GLU A 242 -12.57 -5.28 -17.87
C GLU A 242 -14.08 -5.08 -17.71
N GLU A 243 -14.75 -5.90 -16.89
CA GLU A 243 -16.17 -5.74 -16.59
C GLU A 243 -16.45 -4.42 -15.87
N LEU A 244 -15.65 -4.09 -14.86
CA LEU A 244 -15.77 -2.83 -14.12
C LEU A 244 -15.53 -1.63 -15.04
N GLN A 245 -14.52 -1.68 -15.91
CA GLN A 245 -14.26 -0.63 -16.89
C GLN A 245 -15.45 -0.44 -17.83
N LYS A 246 -16.06 -1.52 -18.32
CA LYS A 246 -17.24 -1.47 -19.21
C LYS A 246 -18.49 -0.92 -18.50
N LYS A 247 -18.63 -1.21 -17.21
CA LYS A 247 -19.80 -0.84 -16.38
C LYS A 247 -19.55 0.40 -15.53
N TRP A 248 -18.47 1.15 -15.77
CA TRP A 248 -18.09 2.30 -14.96
C TRP A 248 -19.21 3.35 -14.94
N PRO A 249 -19.87 3.60 -13.80
CA PRO A 249 -21.15 4.33 -13.76
C PRO A 249 -20.95 5.86 -13.74
N TYR A 250 -20.01 6.38 -14.52
CA TYR A 250 -19.77 7.81 -14.66
C TYR A 250 -20.87 8.46 -15.50
N ILE A 251 -21.46 9.53 -14.97
CA ILE A 251 -22.46 10.35 -15.66
C ILE A 251 -21.96 11.79 -15.62
N GLU A 252 -21.69 12.35 -16.80
CA GLU A 252 -21.22 13.72 -16.94
C GLU A 252 -22.20 14.71 -16.27
N GLY A 253 -21.67 15.58 -15.42
CA GLY A 253 -22.46 16.58 -14.69
C GLY A 253 -23.28 16.06 -13.50
N LYS A 254 -23.26 14.76 -13.18
CA LYS A 254 -23.93 14.20 -11.98
C LYS A 254 -23.33 14.77 -10.68
N HIS A 255 -22.01 14.92 -10.65
CA HIS A 255 -21.28 15.52 -9.55
C HIS A 255 -20.98 16.98 -9.92
N HIS A 256 -21.50 17.91 -9.14
CA HIS A 256 -21.16 19.32 -9.29
C HIS A 256 -19.74 19.56 -8.77
N GLU A 257 -18.94 20.35 -9.49
CA GLU A 257 -17.64 20.81 -9.00
C GLU A 257 -17.83 21.54 -7.66
N HIS A 258 -17.45 20.90 -6.56
CA HIS A 258 -17.24 21.61 -5.32
C HIS A 258 -15.98 22.47 -5.52
N LYS A 259 -16.14 23.79 -5.63
CA LYS A 259 -15.02 24.73 -5.43
C LYS A 259 -14.51 24.51 -4.01
N VAL A 260 -13.38 23.84 -3.86
CA VAL A 260 -12.77 23.56 -2.57
C VAL A 260 -12.00 24.78 -2.09
N ASP A 261 -12.65 25.63 -1.30
CA ASP A 261 -11.95 26.46 -0.32
C ASP A 261 -11.53 25.55 0.84
N GLY A 262 -10.26 25.12 0.80
CA GLY A 262 -9.43 24.68 1.91
C GLY A 262 -10.08 24.01 3.14
N ALA A 263 -10.57 22.77 3.01
CA ALA A 263 -10.49 21.73 4.04
C ALA A 263 -11.17 20.45 3.54
N VAL A 264 -10.40 19.46 3.08
CA VAL A 264 -10.91 18.10 2.89
C VAL A 264 -10.28 17.22 3.97
N TYR A 265 -11.13 16.66 4.83
CA TYR A 265 -10.73 15.66 5.81
C TYR A 265 -10.60 14.32 5.08
N ALA A 266 -9.39 13.75 5.02
CA ALA A 266 -9.21 12.33 4.74
C ALA A 266 -9.97 11.55 5.83
N ARG A 267 -11.08 10.89 5.48
CA ARG A 267 -11.72 9.96 6.40
C ARG A 267 -10.87 8.69 6.36
N SER A 268 -10.04 8.51 7.39
CA SER A 268 -9.38 7.23 7.63
C SER A 268 -10.47 6.16 7.78
N ILE A 269 -10.68 5.35 6.74
CA ILE A 269 -11.38 4.08 6.87
C ILE A 269 -10.38 3.14 7.55
N THR A 270 -10.31 3.24 8.88
CA THR A 270 -9.80 2.14 9.67
C THR A 270 -10.83 1.03 9.56
N PHE A 271 -10.51 -0.08 8.89
CA PHE A 271 -11.29 -1.30 8.96
C PHE A 271 -11.26 -1.84 10.40
N PHE A 272 -12.11 -1.29 11.28
CA PHE A 272 -12.47 -1.96 12.52
C PHE A 272 -13.41 -3.10 12.17
N TYR A 273 -12.85 -4.30 12.14
CA TYR A 273 -13.61 -5.54 12.10
C TYR A 273 -14.35 -5.68 13.43
N ASN A 274 -15.52 -5.05 13.55
CA ASN A 274 -16.47 -5.37 14.61
C ASN A 274 -17.03 -6.76 14.30
N ARG A 275 -16.60 -7.77 15.07
CA ARG A 275 -17.31 -9.03 15.16
C ARG A 275 -17.97 -9.16 16.52
N LEU A 276 -19.26 -9.47 16.45
CA LEU A 276 -20.02 -10.25 17.43
C LEU A 276 -19.29 -11.54 17.79
#